data_AF-A0A943NBJ4-F1
#
_entry.id   AF-A0A943NBJ4-F1
#
_cell.length_a   1.000
_cell.length_b   1.000
_cell.length_c   1.000
_cell.angle_alpha   90.00
_cell.angle_beta   90.00
_cell.angle_gamma   90.00
#
_symmetry.space_group_name_H-M   'P 1'
#
loop_
_entity.id
_entity.type
_entity.pdbx_description
1 polymer ?
#
loop_
_entity_poly.entity_id
_entity_poly.type
_entity_poly.pdbx_seq_one_letter_code
_entity_poly.pdbx_strand_id
1 'polypeptide(L)' 'MKISTKGRYAVRVMLDLALNNNGECIKVKEIAARQGISEKYLEQIIAVLNKAGYVKSVRGAQGGYRIAKDPADFTVGMIL' A
#
# COMPACT_ATOMS: atom_id res chain seq x y z
N MET A 1 15.42 13.40 9.12
CA MET A 1 14.17 13.15 8.37
C MET A 1 12.99 13.22 9.33
N LYS A 2 11.92 13.95 9.02
CA LYS A 2 10.71 13.99 9.86
C LYS A 2 9.71 12.94 9.35
N ILE A 3 9.47 11.90 10.13
CA ILE A 3 8.53 10.84 9.76
C ILE A 3 7.12 11.24 10.22
N SER A 4 6.26 11.57 9.26
CA SER A 4 4.86 11.86 9.56
C SER A 4 4.08 10.57 9.88
N THR A 5 2.93 10.72 10.54
CA THR A 5 1.99 9.60 10.75
C THR A 5 1.60 8.96 9.43
N LYS A 6 1.34 9.77 8.39
CA LYS A 6 1.01 9.30 7.05
C LYS A 6 2.15 8.48 6.44
N GLY A 7 3.40 8.94 6.56
CA GLY A 7 4.58 8.22 6.07
C GLY A 7 4.78 6.88 6.79
N ARG A 8 4.62 6.85 8.13
CA ARG A 8 4.67 5.60 8.89
C ARG A 8 3.64 4.59 8.39
N TYR A 9 2.41 5.03 8.14
CA TYR A 9 1.36 4.13 7.63
C TYR A 9 1.58 3.75 6.16
N ALA A 10 2.12 4.63 5.33
CA ALA A 10 2.51 4.30 3.95
C ALA A 10 3.54 3.16 3.91
N VAL A 11 4.55 3.20 4.78
CA VAL A 11 5.54 2.12 4.90
C VAL A 11 4.88 0.81 5.35
N ARG A 12 3.97 0.86 6.32
CA ARG A 12 3.22 -0.35 6.75
C ARG A 12 2.41 -0.97 5.63
N VAL A 13 1.76 -0.15 4.81
CA VAL A 13 0.96 -0.61 3.66
C VAL A 13 1.85 -1.25 2.60
N MET A 14 2.98 -0.62 2.27
CA MET A 14 3.94 -1.18 1.31
C MET A 14 4.50 -2.51 1.80
N LEU A 15 4.79 -2.63 3.10
CA LEU A 15 5.23 -3.88 3.72
C LEU A 15 4.14 -4.97 3.66
N ASP A 16 2.90 -4.63 3.97
CA ASP A 16 1.76 -5.55 3.90
C ASP A 16 1.58 -6.10 2.47
N LEU A 17 1.59 -5.20 1.47
CA LEU A 17 1.51 -5.59 0.06
C LEU A 17 2.70 -6.44 -0.39
N ALA A 18 3.91 -6.16 0.10
CA ALA A 18 5.10 -6.93 -0.22
C ALA A 18 5.06 -8.35 0.38
N LEU A 19 4.66 -8.48 1.65
CA LEU A 19 4.55 -9.77 2.34
C LEU A 19 3.46 -10.66 1.76
N ASN A 20 2.42 -10.06 1.18
CA ASN A 20 1.30 -10.75 0.56
C ASN A 20 1.37 -10.72 -0.97
N ASN A 21 2.56 -10.51 -1.56
CA ASN A 21 2.75 -10.43 -3.00
C ASN A 21 2.73 -11.83 -3.66
N ASN A 22 1.56 -12.45 -3.72
CA ASN A 22 1.32 -13.77 -4.31
C ASN A 22 0.80 -13.70 -5.76
N GLY A 23 0.82 -12.52 -6.38
CA GLY A 23 0.28 -12.27 -7.72
C GLY A 23 -1.18 -11.81 -7.74
N GLU A 24 -1.90 -11.90 -6.63
CA GLU A 24 -3.29 -11.44 -6.51
C GLU A 24 -3.37 -9.98 -6.05
N CYS A 25 -4.53 -9.36 -6.28
CA CYS A 25 -4.82 -8.04 -5.75
C CYS A 25 -5.44 -8.14 -4.36
N ILE A 26 -4.99 -7.28 -3.45
CA ILE A 26 -5.44 -7.25 -2.06
C ILE A 26 -6.45 -6.13 -1.86
N LYS A 27 -7.59 -6.42 -1.25
CA LYS A 27 -8.63 -5.42 -0.99
C LYS A 27 -8.18 -4.45 0.10
N VAL A 28 -8.55 -3.17 -0.04
CA VAL A 28 -8.30 -2.13 0.97
C VAL A 28 -8.83 -2.54 2.34
N LYS A 29 -10.03 -3.10 2.39
CA LYS A 29 -10.67 -3.61 3.61
C LYS A 29 -9.80 -4.62 4.36
N GLU A 30 -9.10 -5.51 3.63
CA GLU A 30 -8.25 -6.54 4.25
C GLU A 30 -6.98 -5.93 4.83
N ILE A 31 -6.34 -5.02 4.09
CA ILE A 31 -5.17 -4.27 4.57
C ILE A 31 -5.55 -3.42 5.79
N ALA A 32 -6.70 -2.73 5.73
CA ALA A 32 -7.24 -1.94 6.82
C ALA A 32 -7.44 -2.77 8.10
N ALA A 33 -8.04 -3.96 7.97
CA ALA A 33 -8.24 -4.89 9.06
C ALA A 33 -6.90 -5.38 9.67
N ARG A 34 -5.92 -5.78 8.83
CA ARG A 34 -4.60 -6.24 9.30
C ARG A 34 -3.79 -5.14 9.99
N GLN A 35 -3.87 -3.91 9.49
CA GLN A 35 -3.09 -2.79 10.00
C GLN A 35 -3.78 -2.02 11.13
N GLY A 36 -5.07 -2.29 11.41
CA GLY A 36 -5.85 -1.55 12.39
C GLY A 36 -6.07 -0.08 12.00
N ILE A 37 -6.29 0.18 10.70
CA ILE A 37 -6.45 1.52 10.13
C ILE A 37 -7.82 1.61 9.47
N SER A 38 -8.47 2.77 9.54
CA SER A 38 -9.73 2.95 8.80
C SER A 38 -9.52 2.85 7.28
N GLU A 39 -10.47 2.23 6.58
CA GLU A 39 -10.44 2.09 5.12
C GLU A 39 -10.28 3.46 4.44
N LYS A 40 -11.03 4.47 4.90
CA LYS A 40 -10.96 5.84 4.38
C LYS A 40 -9.57 6.46 4.49
N TYR A 41 -8.85 6.24 5.59
CA TYR A 41 -7.51 6.78 5.75
C TYR A 41 -6.49 6.00 4.90
N LEU A 42 -6.69 4.68 4.81
CA LEU A 42 -5.88 3.82 3.97
C LEU A 42 -6.02 4.17 2.47
N GLU A 43 -7.23 4.50 2.01
CA GLU A 43 -7.47 4.98 0.64
C GLU A 43 -6.68 6.25 0.33
N GLN A 44 -6.59 7.20 1.27
CA GLN A 44 -5.78 8.41 1.09
C GLN A 44 -4.29 8.09 0.94
N ILE A 45 -3.79 7.11 1.70
CA ILE A 45 -2.38 6.66 1.62
C ILE A 45 -2.14 5.98 0.28
N ILE A 46 -2.99 5.02 -0.07
CA ILE A 46 -2.89 4.25 -1.30
C ILE A 46 -3.00 5.15 -2.54
N ALA A 47 -3.84 6.19 -2.51
CA ALA A 47 -3.91 7.17 -3.60
C ALA A 47 -2.57 7.86 -3.85
N VAL A 48 -1.83 8.21 -2.80
CA VAL A 48 -0.49 8.80 -2.90
C VAL A 48 0.51 7.78 -3.47
N LEU A 49 0.51 6.55 -2.94
CA LEU A 49 1.39 5.48 -3.42
C LEU A 49 1.12 5.10 -4.89
N ASN A 50 -0.15 5.09 -5.30
CA ASN A 50 -0.57 4.79 -6.67
C ASN A 50 -0.11 5.89 -7.62
N LYS A 51 -0.27 7.16 -7.23
CA LYS A 51 0.23 8.31 -7.99
C LYS A 51 1.75 8.29 -8.14
N ALA A 52 2.47 7.81 -7.13
CA ALA A 52 3.93 7.61 -7.17
C ALA A 52 4.36 6.36 -7.98
N GLY A 53 3.40 5.52 -8.41
CA GLY A 53 3.68 4.30 -9.17
C GLY A 53 4.23 3.15 -8.32
N TYR A 54 4.05 3.19 -6.99
CA TYR A 54 4.55 2.14 -6.07
C TYR A 54 3.56 0.99 -5.90
N VAL A 55 2.28 1.26 -6.12
CA VAL A 55 1.21 0.26 -6.13
C VAL A 55 0.42 0.36 -7.43
N LYS A 56 -0.26 -0.72 -7.80
CA LYS A 56 -1.20 -0.76 -8.93
C LYS A 56 -2.59 -1.08 -8.41
N SER A 57 -3.58 -0.35 -8.91
CA SER A 57 -4.99 -0.60 -8.64
C SER A 57 -5.63 -1.42 -9.76
N VAL A 58 -6.39 -2.46 -9.40
CA VAL A 58 -7.24 -3.22 -10.32
C VAL A 58 -8.70 -3.03 -9.90
N ARG A 59 -9.58 -2.78 -10.87
CA ARG A 59 -11.02 -2.61 -10.64
C ARG A 59 -11.77 -3.94 -10.82
N GLY A 60 -13.00 -4.01 -10.29
CA GLY A 60 -13.89 -5.18 -10.43
C GLY A 60 -14.02 -6.00 -9.15
N ALA A 61 -14.76 -7.11 -9.20
CA ALA A 61 -15.08 -7.95 -8.03
C ALA A 61 -13.84 -8.59 -7.37
N GLN A 62 -12.80 -8.87 -8.18
CA GLN A 62 -11.48 -9.35 -7.76
C GLN A 62 -10.43 -8.21 -7.78
N GLY A 63 -10.89 -6.96 -7.79
CA GLY A 63 -10.04 -5.79 -7.74
C GLY A 63 -9.38 -5.59 -6.37
N GLY A 64 -8.49 -4.61 -6.32
CA GLY A 64 -7.70 -4.30 -5.13
C GLY A 64 -6.40 -3.62 -5.50
N TYR A 65 -5.40 -3.77 -4.64
CA TYR A 65 -4.10 -3.18 -4.77
C TYR A 65 -3.01 -4.24 -4.66
N ARG A 66 -1.94 -4.05 -5.44
CA ARG A 66 -0.73 -4.86 -5.37
C ARG A 66 0.50 -3.99 -5.57
N ILE A 67 1.66 -4.47 -5.15
CA ILE A 67 2.91 -3.77 -5.38
C ILE A 67 3.21 -3.67 -6.89
N ALA A 68 3.74 -2.53 -7.33
CA ALA A 68 3.89 -2.23 -8.76
C ALA A 68 5.09 -2.93 -9.42
N LYS A 69 6.13 -3.22 -8.63
CA LYS A 69 7.43 -3.82 -8.98
C LYS A 69 7.91 -4.74 -7.84
N ASP A 70 9.12 -5.28 -7.97
CA ASP A 70 9.74 -6.08 -6.91
C ASP A 70 9.86 -5.23 -5.61
N PRO A 71 9.45 -5.76 -4.44
CA PRO A 71 9.67 -5.09 -3.15
C PRO A 71 11.11 -4.61 -2.93
N ALA A 72 12.12 -5.33 -3.45
CA ALA A 72 13.53 -4.98 -3.33
C ALA A 72 13.90 -3.68 -4.09
N ASP A 73 13.10 -3.26 -5.06
CA ASP A 73 13.30 -2.01 -5.82
C ASP A 73 12.86 -0.77 -5.02
N PHE A 74 12.17 -0.94 -3.88
CA PHE A 74 11.66 0.16 -3.08
C PHE A 74 12.45 0.34 -1.80
N THR A 75 12.92 1.56 -1.56
CA THR A 75 13.54 1.93 -0.28
C THR A 75 12.54 2.66 0.61
N VAL A 76 12.73 2.58 1.93
CA VAL A 76 11.91 3.35 2.89
C VAL A 76 11.99 4.86 2.60
N GLY A 77 13.14 5.35 2.12
CA GLY A 77 13.31 6.75 1.73
C GLY A 77 12.48 7.19 0.52
N MET A 78 12.08 6.28 -0.37
CA MET A 78 11.16 6.60 -1.47
C MET A 78 9.73 6.74 -1.00
N ILE A 79 9.36 6.06 0.09
CA ILE A 79 7.97 6.02 0.61
C ILE A 79 7.66 7.22 1.52
N LEU A 80 8.70 7.82 2.14
CA LEU A 80 8.60 8.88 3.15
C LEU A 80 8.73 10.29 2.56
#